data_AF-A0A0Q1G381-F1
#
_entry.id   AF-A0A0Q1G381-F1
#
_cell.length_a   1.000
_cell.length_b   1.000
_cell.length_c   1.000
_cell.angle_alpha   90.00
_cell.angle_beta   90.00
_cell.angle_gamma   90.00
#
_symmetry.space_group_name_H-M   'P 1'
#
loop_
_entity.id
_entity.type
_entity.pdbx_description
1 polymer ?
#
loop_
_entity_poly.entity_id
_entity_poly.type
_entity_poly.pdbx_seq_one_letter_code
_entity_poly.pdbx_strand_id
1 'polypeptide(L)' 'AAEYEAVQLYMQLAESTDDELAKEVLVDIADEERVHAGEFLRLLKELAPDEEEFYQEGYEEVEEMIEELRG' A
#
# COMPACT_ATOMS: atom_id res chain seq x y z
N ALA A 1 1.31 3.18 7.66
CA ALA A 1 0.55 4.34 7.13
C ALA A 1 1.43 5.25 6.28
N ALA A 2 2.59 5.70 6.78
CA ALA A 2 3.46 6.64 6.06
C ALA A 2 3.82 6.19 4.62
N GLU A 3 4.25 4.94 4.44
CA GLU A 3 4.63 4.47 3.09
C GLU A 3 3.45 4.43 2.12
N TYR A 4 2.26 4.02 2.55
CA TYR A 4 1.07 4.05 1.68
C TYR A 4 0.64 5.47 1.31
N GLU A 5 0.80 6.44 2.21
CA GLU A 5 0.57 7.86 1.91
C GLU A 5 1.62 8.40 0.92
N ALA A 6 2.88 8.00 1.07
CA ALA A 6 3.95 8.35 0.14
C ALA A 6 3.69 7.79 -1.27
N VAL A 7 3.29 6.52 -1.39
CA VAL A 7 2.85 5.92 -2.66
C VAL A 7 1.76 6.76 -3.31
N GLN A 8 0.71 7.10 -2.56
CA GLN A 8 -0.41 7.89 -3.07
C GLN A 8 0.03 9.28 -3.52
N LEU A 9 0.84 9.97 -2.72
CA LEU A 9 1.35 11.30 -3.01
C LEU A 9 2.21 11.31 -4.28
N TYR A 10 3.17 10.39 -4.40
CA TYR A 10 4.06 10.36 -5.56
C TYR A 10 3.34 9.99 -6.84
N MET A 11 2.40 9.05 -6.79
CA MET A 11 1.56 8.73 -7.95
C MET A 11 0.70 9.93 -8.39
N GLN A 12 0.09 10.65 -7.44
CA GLN A 12 -0.67 11.87 -7.76
C GLN A 12 0.21 12.97 -8.38
N LEU A 13 1.44 13.15 -7.86
CA LEU A 13 2.38 14.11 -8.43
C LEU A 13 2.82 13.71 -9.84
N ALA A 14 3.08 12.41 -10.08
CA ALA A 14 3.41 11.88 -11.40
C ALA A 14 2.26 12.11 -12.40
N GLU A 15 1.01 11.90 -11.98
CA GLU A 15 -0.17 12.15 -12.80
C GLU A 15 -0.43 13.65 -13.07
N SER A 16 0.08 14.54 -12.21
CA SER A 16 -0.16 15.99 -12.29
C SER A 16 0.85 16.80 -13.12
N THR A 17 1.94 16.15 -13.57
CA THR A 17 3.03 16.81 -14.30
C THR A 17 3.12 16.31 -15.74
N ASP A 18 3.61 17.15 -16.65
CA ASP A 18 3.94 16.78 -18.02
C ASP A 18 5.44 16.47 -18.22
N ASP A 19 6.28 16.70 -17.19
CA ASP A 19 7.72 16.41 -17.27
C ASP A 19 7.99 14.90 -17.17
N GLU A 20 8.48 14.32 -18.26
CA GLU A 20 8.69 12.87 -18.38
C GLU A 20 9.75 12.33 -17.41
N LEU A 21 10.78 13.12 -17.07
CA LEU A 21 11.77 12.69 -16.09
C LEU A 21 11.16 12.66 -14.69
N ALA A 22 10.36 13.66 -14.34
CA ALA A 22 9.66 13.70 -13.06
C ALA A 22 8.70 12.51 -12.91
N LYS A 23 7.94 12.17 -13.95
CA LYS A 23 7.06 10.98 -13.94
C LYS A 23 7.83 9.70 -13.64
N GLU A 24 8.90 9.44 -14.40
CA GLU A 24 9.70 8.22 -14.25
C GLU A 24 10.24 8.09 -12.83
N VAL A 25 10.84 9.16 -12.30
CA VAL A 25 11.43 9.15 -10.95
C VAL A 25 10.36 9.02 -9.86
N LEU A 26 9.22 9.70 -9.99
CA LEU A 26 8.16 9.64 -8.99
C LEU A 26 7.48 8.26 -8.94
N VAL A 27 7.30 7.61 -10.10
CA VAL A 27 6.77 6.25 -10.16
C VAL A 27 7.76 5.24 -9.57
N ASP A 28 9.05 5.37 -9.89
CA ASP A 28 10.11 4.51 -9.32
C ASP A 28 10.16 4.62 -7.79
N ILE A 29 10.16 5.85 -7.25
CA ILE A 29 10.10 6.08 -5.79
C ILE A 29 8.82 5.47 -5.21
N ALA A 30 7.66 5.66 -5.84
CA ALA A 30 6.41 5.08 -5.35
C ALA A 30 6.46 3.55 -5.30
N ASP A 31 7.14 2.90 -6.24
CA ASP A 31 7.32 1.45 -6.23
C ASP A 31 8.30 1.00 -5.13
N GLU A 32 9.34 1.77 -4.82
CA GLU A 32 10.21 1.53 -3.66
C GLU A 32 9.44 1.61 -2.33
N GLU A 33 8.54 2.58 -2.16
CA GLU A 33 7.76 2.69 -0.92
C GLU A 33 6.80 1.52 -0.70
N ARG A 34 6.35 0.84 -1.78
CA ARG A 34 5.59 -0.42 -1.64
C ARG A 34 6.46 -1.54 -1.04
N VAL A 35 7.75 -1.57 -1.36
CA VAL A 35 8.70 -2.50 -0.75
C VAL A 35 8.87 -2.19 0.73
N HIS A 36 9.11 -0.92 1.08
CA HIS A 36 9.23 -0.49 2.48
C HIS A 36 7.98 -0.82 3.31
N ALA A 37 6.79 -0.62 2.75
CA ALA A 37 5.53 -1.02 3.39
C ALA A 37 5.51 -2.53 3.72
N GLY A 38 6.00 -3.38 2.82
CA GLY A 38 6.13 -4.81 3.03
C GLY A 38 7.16 -5.18 4.10
N GLU A 39 8.32 -4.50 4.14
CA GLU A 39 9.34 -4.70 5.17
C GLU A 39 8.80 -4.38 6.57
N PHE A 40 8.11 -3.25 6.71
CA PHE A 40 7.48 -2.86 7.97
C PHE A 40 6.39 -3.84 8.40
N LEU A 41 5.52 -4.26 7.47
CA LEU A 41 4.48 -5.25 7.78
C LEU A 41 5.10 -6.57 8.27
N ARG A 42 6.15 -7.06 7.61
CA ARG A 42 6.83 -8.29 8.05
C ARG A 42 7.43 -8.11 9.46
N LEU A 43 8.04 -6.96 9.74
CA LEU A 43 8.60 -6.69 11.07
C LEU A 43 7.50 -6.63 12.14
N LEU A 44 6.36 -5.98 11.87
CA LEU A 44 5.23 -5.93 12.78
C LEU A 44 4.70 -7.32 13.12
N LYS A 45 4.54 -8.21 12.13
CA LYS A 45 4.16 -9.60 12.38
C LYS A 45 5.12 -10.36 13.31
N GLU A 46 6.39 -9.96 13.38
CA GLU A 46 7.35 -10.53 14.34
C GLU A 46 7.17 -9.94 15.75
N LEU A 47 7.03 -8.61 15.83
CA LEU A 47 7.09 -7.86 17.08
C LEU A 47 5.74 -7.80 17.81
N ALA A 48 4.63 -7.90 17.08
CA ALA A 48 3.26 -7.80 17.56
C ALA A 48 2.38 -8.88 16.89
N PRO A 49 2.62 -10.17 17.18
CA PRO A 49 1.90 -11.28 16.54
C PRO A 49 0.39 -11.30 16.85
N ASP A 50 -0.04 -10.65 17.93
CA ASP A 50 -1.44 -10.43 18.27
C ASP A 50 -2.16 -9.48 17.31
N GLU A 51 -1.44 -8.58 16.62
CA GLU A 51 -2.03 -7.73 15.58
C GLU A 51 -2.50 -8.53 14.35
N GLU A 52 -2.00 -9.75 14.15
CA GLU A 52 -2.36 -10.60 13.01
C GLU A 52 -3.87 -10.90 12.95
N GLU A 53 -4.53 -11.01 14.11
CA GLU A 53 -5.98 -11.24 14.19
C GLU A 53 -6.76 -10.09 13.52
N PHE A 54 -6.37 -8.85 13.75
CA PHE A 54 -7.00 -7.68 13.12
C PHE A 54 -6.75 -7.63 11.61
N TYR A 55 -5.57 -8.05 11.15
CA TYR A 55 -5.27 -8.12 9.71
C TYR A 55 -6.12 -9.18 8.99
N GLN A 56 -6.38 -10.31 9.65
CA GLN A 56 -7.24 -11.36 9.12
C GLN A 56 -8.70 -10.93 9.09
N GLU A 57 -9.20 -10.31 10.17
CA GLU A 57 -10.57 -9.77 10.23
C GLU A 57 -10.81 -8.78 9.08
N GLY A 58 -9.92 -7.80 8.90
CA GLY A 58 -10.04 -6.84 7.80
C GLY A 58 -9.91 -7.46 6.40
N TYR A 59 -9.17 -8.56 6.25
CA TYR A 59 -9.11 -9.31 5.00
C TYR A 59 -10.44 -10.02 4.70
N GLU A 60 -11.01 -10.70 5.70
CA GLU A 60 -12.28 -11.41 5.59
C GLU A 60 -13.43 -10.44 5.26
N GLU A 61 -13.50 -9.27 5.91
CA GLU A 61 -14.49 -8.23 5.60
C GLU A 61 -14.47 -7.83 4.11
N VAL A 62 -13.27 -7.71 3.52
CA VAL A 62 -13.13 -7.36 2.10
C VAL A 62 -13.53 -8.49 1.18
N GLU A 63 -13.20 -9.75 1.51
CA GLU A 63 -13.64 -10.91 0.73
C GLU A 63 -15.16 -11.03 0.74
N GLU A 64 -15.82 -10.84 1.89
CA GLU A 64 -17.28 -10.83 1.99
C GLU A 64 -17.90 -9.74 1.09
N MET A 65 -17.37 -8.51 1.12
CA MET A 65 -17.80 -7.43 0.22
C MET A 65 -17.62 -7.78 -1.26
N ILE A 66 -16.54 -8.50 -1.62
CA ILE A 66 -16.28 -8.94 -2.99
C ILE A 66 -17.32 -9.99 -3.42
N GLU A 67 -17.62 -10.96 -2.55
CA GLU A 67 -18.65 -11.97 -2.81
C GLU A 67 -20.02 -11.34 -3.02
N GLU A 68 -20.42 -10.38 -2.18
CA GLU A 68 -21.69 -9.66 -2.31
C GLU A 68 -21.82 -8.87 -3.62
N LEU A 69 -20.74 -8.28 -4.12
CA LEU A 69 -20.76 -7.47 -5.34
C LEU A 69 -20.64 -8.29 -6.62
N ARG A 70 -20.07 -9.50 -6.55
CA ARG A 70 -19.78 -10.34 -7.72
C ARG A 70 -20.67 -11.59 -7.83
N GLY A 71 -21.39 -11.97 -6.78
CA GLY A 71 -22.36 -13.08 -6.73
C GLY A 71 -23.73 -12.71 -7.27
#